data_AF-A0A6D0FYT6-F1
#
_entry.id   AF-A0A6D0FYT6-F1
#
_cell.length_a   1.000
_cell.length_b   1.000
_cell.length_c   1.000
_cell.angle_alpha   90.00
_cell.angle_beta   90.00
_cell.angle_gamma   90.00
#
_symmetry.space_group_name_H-M   'P 1'
#
loop_
_entity.id
_entity.type
_entity.pdbx_description
1 polymer ?
#
loop_
_entity_poly.entity_id
_entity_poly.type
_entity_poly.pdbx_seq_one_letter_code
_entity_poly.pdbx_strand_id
1 'polypeptide(L)'
;MKKMSSVIILCMSVFILQGCSDAKHLKKASVINTNTNTNTNTNTNTNTNTNIDIQGVDSEQYQYLKQCVKNASALANLNERYKTTLKEMHFLINEAKSYAASNVSGNVQKTITPLFEYKINYKCNDIEQLLIEEYNRKIQATPVKAQ
;
A
#
# COMPACT_ATOMS: atom_id res chain seq x y z
N MET A 1 -46.89 -35.98 25.36
CA MET A 1 -45.66 -36.51 24.71
C MET A 1 -45.80 -36.20 23.23
N LYS A 2 -44.93 -35.47 22.54
CA LYS A 2 -43.49 -35.67 22.41
C LYS A 2 -42.89 -34.39 21.80
N LYS A 3 -41.84 -33.87 22.43
CA LYS A 3 -41.06 -32.70 22.01
C LYS A 3 -40.42 -32.99 20.65
N MET A 4 -40.79 -32.26 19.59
CA MET A 4 -40.09 -32.30 18.31
C MET A 4 -39.99 -30.88 17.73
N SER A 5 -39.21 -30.01 18.39
CA SER A 5 -38.85 -28.69 17.82
C SER A 5 -37.41 -28.27 18.11
N SER A 6 -36.55 -29.18 18.59
CA SER A 6 -35.23 -28.81 19.13
C SER A 6 -34.04 -29.39 18.36
N VAL A 7 -34.25 -30.17 17.30
CA VAL A 7 -33.15 -30.90 16.61
C VAL A 7 -32.73 -30.24 15.30
N ILE A 8 -33.59 -29.46 14.66
CA ILE A 8 -33.28 -28.84 13.34
C ILE A 8 -32.37 -27.60 13.48
N ILE A 9 -32.31 -26.98 14.66
CA ILE A 9 -31.54 -25.75 14.91
C ILE A 9 -30.06 -26.04 15.24
N LEU A 10 -29.69 -27.28 15.58
CA LEU A 10 -28.32 -27.64 15.96
C LEU A 10 -27.38 -27.97 14.78
N CYS A 11 -27.91 -28.16 13.56
CA CYS A 11 -27.07 -28.47 12.40
C CYS A 11 -26.55 -27.24 11.64
N MET A 12 -27.06 -26.04 11.91
CA MET A 12 -26.63 -24.81 11.23
C MET A 12 -25.41 -24.14 11.90
N SER A 13 -25.03 -24.54 13.11
CA SER A 13 -23.88 -23.95 13.83
C SER A 13 -22.55 -24.66 13.57
N VAL A 14 -22.53 -25.83 12.94
CA VAL A 14 -21.30 -26.61 12.72
C VAL A 14 -20.57 -26.22 11.42
N PHE A 15 -21.24 -25.50 10.51
CA PHE A 15 -20.62 -25.06 9.24
C PHE A 15 -19.85 -23.73 9.31
N ILE A 16 -19.88 -23.01 10.44
CA ILE A 16 -19.21 -21.70 10.54
C ILE A 16 -17.74 -21.83 11.02
N LEU A 17 -17.28 -23.02 11.45
CA LEU A 17 -15.91 -23.21 11.93
C LEU A 17 -14.89 -23.76 10.91
N GLN A 18 -15.29 -24.03 9.67
CA GLN A 18 -14.38 -24.54 8.62
C GLN A 18 -13.96 -23.47 7.59
N GLY A 19 -14.31 -22.19 7.81
CA GLY A 19 -13.77 -21.08 7.04
C GLY A 19 -12.38 -20.68 7.55
N CYS A 20 -11.41 -20.60 6.64
CA CYS A 20 -10.00 -20.20 6.85
C CYS A 20 -9.00 -21.30 7.29
N SER A 21 -9.08 -22.54 6.78
CA SER A 21 -7.87 -23.40 6.69
C SER A 21 -7.18 -23.36 5.32
N ASP A 22 -7.79 -22.74 4.31
CA ASP A 22 -7.08 -22.37 3.09
C ASP A 22 -6.36 -21.04 3.29
N ALA A 23 -5.28 -21.05 4.06
CA ALA A 23 -4.14 -20.21 3.72
C ALA A 23 -3.60 -20.74 2.39
N LYS A 24 -4.33 -20.53 1.28
CA LYS A 24 -3.72 -20.46 -0.04
C LYS A 24 -2.58 -19.50 0.17
N HIS A 25 -1.35 -20.02 0.13
CA HIS A 25 -0.13 -19.23 0.19
C HIS A 25 -0.43 -17.92 -0.51
N LEU A 26 -0.49 -16.81 0.25
CA LEU A 26 -0.67 -15.49 -0.35
C LEU A 26 0.37 -15.46 -1.44
N LYS A 27 -0.08 -15.52 -2.69
CA LYS A 27 0.81 -15.55 -3.84
C LYS A 27 1.49 -14.21 -3.74
N LYS A 28 2.74 -14.21 -3.28
CA LYS A 28 3.51 -13.02 -3.02
C LYS A 28 3.73 -12.32 -4.35
N ALA A 29 2.77 -11.47 -4.70
CA ALA A 29 2.83 -10.64 -5.87
C ALA A 29 3.81 -9.53 -5.51
N SER A 30 5.00 -9.64 -6.08
CA SER A 30 6.03 -8.61 -5.99
C SER A 30 5.43 -7.28 -6.38
N VAL A 31 5.56 -6.27 -5.53
CA VAL A 31 5.05 -4.91 -5.82
C VAL A 31 5.98 -4.23 -6.85
N ILE A 32 7.20 -4.75 -7.00
CA ILE A 32 8.22 -4.22 -7.91
C ILE A 32 8.31 -5.13 -9.13
N ASN A 33 8.07 -4.56 -10.31
CA ASN A 33 8.28 -5.21 -11.60
C ASN A 33 9.50 -4.58 -12.28
N THR A 34 10.53 -5.39 -12.57
CA THR A 34 11.72 -4.95 -13.31
C THR A 34 11.44 -5.07 -14.81
N ASN A 35 10.74 -4.09 -15.39
CA ASN A 35 10.80 -3.88 -16.83
C ASN A 35 12.03 -3.01 -17.12
N THR A 36 13.05 -3.59 -17.73
CA THR A 36 14.23 -2.86 -18.21
C THR A 36 13.78 -1.86 -19.28
N ASN A 37 13.61 -0.60 -18.90
CA ASN A 37 13.48 0.49 -19.86
C ASN A 37 14.60 1.49 -19.59
N THR A 38 15.59 1.49 -20.48
CA THR A 38 16.69 2.44 -20.52
C THR A 38 16.11 3.81 -20.86
N ASN A 39 15.99 4.71 -19.88
CA ASN A 39 15.65 6.10 -20.14
C ASN A 39 16.77 7.01 -19.65
N THR A 40 17.44 7.65 -20.61
CA THR A 40 18.50 8.65 -20.43
C THR A 40 17.91 9.88 -19.74
N ASN A 41 18.50 10.26 -18.60
CA ASN A 41 17.99 11.33 -17.74
C ASN A 41 18.65 12.67 -18.11
N THR A 42 17.89 13.63 -18.64
CA THR A 42 18.31 15.04 -18.73
C THR A 42 17.60 15.82 -17.62
N ASN A 43 18.41 16.42 -16.76
CA ASN A 43 18.03 17.09 -15.52
C ASN A 43 17.51 18.51 -15.80
N THR A 44 16.23 18.79 -15.52
CA THR A 44 15.71 20.16 -15.40
C THR A 44 14.76 20.27 -14.22
N ASN A 45 15.09 21.19 -13.31
CA ASN A 45 14.41 21.48 -12.06
C ASN A 45 13.14 22.32 -12.33
N THR A 46 11.96 21.70 -12.25
CA THR A 46 10.67 22.38 -12.24
C THR A 46 9.73 21.66 -11.28
N ASN A 47 8.99 22.43 -10.49
CA ASN A 47 8.00 22.00 -9.50
C ASN A 47 6.86 21.23 -10.20
N THR A 48 7.00 19.92 -10.38
CA THR A 48 5.99 19.05 -10.98
C THR A 48 5.63 17.92 -10.04
N ASN A 49 4.33 17.80 -9.82
CA ASN A 49 3.65 16.63 -9.26
C ASN A 49 4.31 15.36 -9.82
N THR A 50 5.16 14.71 -9.02
CA THR A 50 6.01 13.59 -9.45
C THR A 50 5.11 12.40 -9.74
N ASN A 51 4.61 12.33 -10.97
CA ASN A 51 4.06 11.12 -11.54
C ASN A 51 5.24 10.16 -11.69
N ILE A 52 5.48 9.34 -10.67
CA ILE A 52 6.43 8.24 -10.76
C ILE A 52 5.92 7.35 -11.88
N ASP A 53 6.57 7.41 -13.04
CA ASP A 53 6.26 6.53 -14.17
C ASP A 53 6.79 5.13 -13.85
N ILE A 54 6.01 4.38 -13.08
CA ILE A 54 6.27 2.98 -12.76
C ILE A 54 5.56 2.18 -13.85
N GLN A 55 6.15 1.98 -15.04
CA GLN A 55 5.47 1.20 -16.09
C GLN A 55 5.66 -0.30 -15.88
N GLY A 56 4.57 -1.05 -15.65
CA GLY A 56 4.58 -2.50 -15.81
C GLY A 56 3.55 -3.28 -15.00
N VAL A 57 2.48 -3.67 -15.69
CA VAL A 57 1.48 -4.70 -15.34
C VAL A 57 0.42 -4.27 -14.33
N ASP A 58 -0.84 -4.38 -14.79
CA ASP A 58 -2.10 -4.19 -14.09
C ASP A 58 -2.30 -5.25 -12.98
N SER A 59 -1.45 -5.19 -11.96
CA SER A 59 -1.61 -5.96 -10.74
C SER A 59 -2.26 -5.08 -9.68
N GLU A 60 -3.17 -5.64 -8.90
CA GLU A 60 -3.82 -4.94 -7.78
C GLU A 60 -2.79 -4.30 -6.83
N GLN A 61 -1.65 -4.97 -6.62
CA GLN A 61 -0.54 -4.48 -5.81
C GLN A 61 0.13 -3.23 -6.38
N TYR A 62 0.27 -3.16 -7.70
CA TYR A 62 0.79 -1.99 -8.37
C TYR A 62 -0.16 -0.78 -8.23
N GLN A 63 -1.46 -1.00 -8.40
CA GLN A 63 -2.45 0.06 -8.24
C GLN A 63 -2.51 0.54 -6.78
N TYR A 64 -2.40 -0.38 -5.81
CA TYR A 64 -2.29 -0.06 -4.40
C TYR A 64 -1.08 0.85 -4.11
N LEU A 65 0.12 0.47 -4.58
CA LEU A 65 1.32 1.30 -4.39
C LEU A 65 1.15 2.69 -5.03
N LYS A 66 0.60 2.75 -6.24
CA LYS A 66 0.33 4.02 -6.93
C LYS A 66 -0.63 4.91 -6.14
N GLN A 67 -1.69 4.33 -5.58
CA GLN A 67 -2.63 5.06 -4.73
C GLN A 67 -1.98 5.54 -3.44
N CYS A 68 -1.17 4.70 -2.81
CA CYS A 68 -0.41 5.05 -1.61
C CYS A 68 0.53 6.25 -1.84
N VAL A 69 1.26 6.29 -2.96
CA VAL A 69 2.11 7.45 -3.32
C VAL A 69 1.28 8.71 -3.53
N LYS A 70 0.12 8.61 -4.18
CA LYS A 70 -0.81 9.75 -4.33
C LYS A 70 -1.31 10.24 -2.98
N ASN A 71 -1.67 9.34 -2.08
CA ASN A 71 -2.12 9.66 -0.73
C ASN A 71 -1.00 10.36 0.07
N ALA A 72 0.25 9.90 -0.05
CA ALA A 72 1.40 10.53 0.58
C ALA A 72 1.62 11.97 0.09
N SER A 73 1.50 12.18 -1.23
CA SER A 73 1.59 13.51 -1.84
C SER A 73 0.46 14.43 -1.37
N ALA A 74 -0.78 13.92 -1.36
CA ALA A 74 -1.93 14.66 -0.83
C ALA A 74 -1.71 15.05 0.63
N LEU A 75 -1.26 14.12 1.47
CA LEU A 75 -0.96 14.34 2.88
C LEU A 75 0.11 15.44 3.08
N ALA A 76 1.20 15.41 2.31
CA ALA A 76 2.24 16.44 2.35
C ALA A 76 1.77 17.82 1.87
N ASN A 77 0.81 17.85 0.94
CA ASN A 77 0.19 19.09 0.48
C ASN A 77 -0.84 19.65 1.47
N LEU A 78 -1.51 18.80 2.25
CA LEU A 78 -2.42 19.22 3.31
C LEU A 78 -1.65 19.88 4.46
N ASN A 79 -0.49 19.34 4.81
CA ASN A 79 0.33 19.83 5.90
C ASN A 79 1.82 19.49 5.68
N GLU A 80 2.68 20.50 5.74
CA GLU A 80 4.10 20.36 5.43
C GLU A 80 4.88 19.44 6.36
N ARG A 81 4.36 19.20 7.58
CA ARG A 81 4.99 18.25 8.52
C ARG A 81 5.11 16.84 7.94
N TYR A 82 4.27 16.51 6.96
CA TYR A 82 4.26 15.21 6.29
C TYR A 82 5.15 15.15 5.04
N LYS A 83 5.89 16.20 4.70
CA LYS A 83 6.89 16.15 3.62
C LYS A 83 7.95 15.06 3.88
N THR A 84 8.30 14.82 5.14
CA THR A 84 9.22 13.72 5.52
C THR A 84 8.61 12.35 5.22
N THR A 85 7.33 12.14 5.52
CA THR A 85 6.59 10.90 5.20
C THR A 85 6.64 10.62 3.69
N LEU A 86 6.43 11.63 2.85
CA LEU A 86 6.54 11.49 1.39
C LEU A 86 7.96 11.11 0.95
N LYS A 87 8.99 11.77 1.51
CA LYS A 87 10.40 11.45 1.21
C LYS A 87 10.77 10.02 1.61
N GLU A 88 10.35 9.56 2.78
CA GLU A 88 10.56 8.19 3.24
C GLU A 88 9.90 7.17 2.32
N MET A 89 8.67 7.44 1.87
CA MET A 89 7.97 6.57 0.93
C MET A 89 8.74 6.42 -0.39
N HIS A 90 9.22 7.52 -0.96
CA HIS A 90 10.06 7.49 -2.16
C HIS A 90 11.38 6.77 -1.93
N PHE A 91 12.02 6.97 -0.79
CA PHE A 91 13.25 6.27 -0.42
C PHE A 91 13.04 4.75 -0.40
N LEU A 92 11.99 4.26 0.27
CA LEU A 92 11.69 2.83 0.33
C LEU A 92 11.44 2.22 -1.06
N ILE A 93 10.71 2.92 -1.93
CA ILE A 93 10.46 2.48 -3.32
C ILE A 93 11.78 2.40 -4.11
N ASN A 94 12.66 3.38 -3.96
CA ASN A 94 13.92 3.42 -4.69
C ASN A 94 14.88 2.32 -4.21
N GLU A 95 14.97 2.08 -2.90
CA GLU A 95 15.76 0.98 -2.35
C GLU A 95 15.23 -0.37 -2.86
N ALA A 96 13.93 -0.60 -2.78
CA ALA A 96 13.31 -1.82 -3.30
C ALA A 96 13.65 -2.05 -4.78
N LYS A 97 13.61 -0.99 -5.60
CA LYS A 97 13.99 -1.05 -7.02
C LYS A 97 15.47 -1.37 -7.21
N SER A 98 16.35 -0.75 -6.40
CA SER A 98 17.79 -0.99 -6.45
C SER A 98 18.12 -2.46 -6.16
N TYR A 99 17.48 -3.06 -5.16
CA TYR A 99 17.69 -4.48 -4.81
C TYR A 99 16.98 -5.46 -5.75
N ALA A 100 15.99 -5.01 -6.52
CA ALA A 100 15.34 -5.80 -7.56
C ALA A 100 16.09 -5.82 -8.91
N ALA A 101 17.18 -5.03 -9.04
CA ALA A 101 17.96 -4.93 -10.26
C ALA A 101 18.81 -6.18 -10.53
N SER A 102 19.12 -6.43 -11.81
CA SER A 102 19.82 -7.64 -12.28
C SER A 102 21.29 -7.73 -11.87
N ASN A 103 21.89 -6.62 -11.40
CA ASN A 103 23.26 -6.55 -10.91
C ASN A 103 23.41 -6.93 -9.42
N VAL A 104 22.31 -7.25 -8.74
CA VAL A 104 22.31 -7.69 -7.34
C VAL A 104 22.32 -9.22 -7.29
N SER A 105 23.05 -9.81 -6.34
CA SER A 105 23.08 -11.27 -6.19
C SER A 105 21.68 -11.83 -5.94
N GLY A 106 21.37 -12.99 -6.51
CA GLY A 106 20.03 -13.58 -6.40
C GLY A 106 19.58 -13.84 -4.95
N ASN A 107 20.52 -14.09 -4.03
CA ASN A 107 20.21 -14.23 -2.60
C ASN A 107 19.83 -12.89 -1.97
N VAL A 108 20.56 -11.82 -2.28
CA VAL A 108 20.23 -10.46 -1.80
C VAL A 108 18.87 -10.03 -2.36
N GLN A 109 18.60 -10.27 -3.64
CA GLN A 109 17.29 -9.97 -4.24
C GLN A 109 16.16 -10.73 -3.51
N LYS A 110 16.33 -12.03 -3.23
CA LYS A 110 15.32 -12.87 -2.57
C LYS A 110 15.08 -12.52 -1.09
N THR A 111 16.03 -11.88 -0.42
CA THR A 111 15.91 -11.53 1.00
C THR A 111 15.54 -10.06 1.21
N ILE A 112 16.19 -9.15 0.48
CA ILE A 112 16.09 -7.71 0.71
C ILE A 112 14.89 -7.10 0.00
N THR A 113 14.58 -7.51 -1.24
CA THR A 113 13.38 -7.00 -1.95
C THR A 113 12.11 -7.22 -1.12
N PRO A 114 11.86 -8.43 -0.55
CA PRO A 114 10.71 -8.64 0.32
C PRO A 114 10.67 -7.79 1.59
N LEU A 115 11.84 -7.49 2.17
CA LEU A 115 11.93 -6.64 3.36
C LEU A 115 11.46 -5.22 3.02
N PHE A 116 11.89 -4.68 1.87
CA PHE A 116 11.44 -3.36 1.45
C PHE A 116 9.97 -3.37 1.00
N GLU A 117 9.48 -4.42 0.35
CA GLU A 117 8.05 -4.57 0.05
C GLU A 117 7.19 -4.54 1.31
N TYR A 118 7.62 -5.23 2.37
CA TYR A 118 6.95 -5.18 3.67
C TYR A 118 6.95 -3.76 4.24
N LYS A 119 8.10 -3.06 4.23
CA LYS A 119 8.21 -1.69 4.72
C LYS A 119 7.34 -0.71 3.93
N ILE A 120 7.27 -0.89 2.61
CA ILE A 120 6.40 -0.13 1.71
C ILE A 120 4.94 -0.31 2.12
N ASN A 121 4.46 -1.55 2.25
CA ASN A 121 3.08 -1.83 2.62
C ASN A 121 2.74 -1.28 4.02
N TYR A 122 3.65 -1.44 4.99
CA TYR A 122 3.49 -0.86 6.32
C TYR A 122 3.36 0.66 6.28
N LYS A 123 4.23 1.33 5.53
CA LYS A 123 4.19 2.79 5.38
C LYS A 123 2.94 3.26 4.64
N CYS A 124 2.43 2.50 3.68
CA CYS A 124 1.18 2.81 3.00
C CYS A 124 -0.03 2.81 3.93
N ASN A 125 -0.14 1.80 4.80
CA ASN A 125 -1.21 1.76 5.81
C ASN A 125 -1.13 2.95 6.78
N ASP A 126 0.07 3.33 7.21
CA ASP A 126 0.31 4.51 8.05
C ASP A 126 -0.12 5.81 7.34
N ILE A 127 0.24 5.97 6.06
CA ILE A 127 -0.17 7.12 5.24
C ILE A 127 -1.69 7.24 5.13
N GLU A 128 -2.40 6.12 4.91
CA GLU A 128 -3.87 6.13 4.80
C GLU A 128 -4.52 6.64 6.08
N GLN A 129 -4.06 6.16 7.23
CA GLN A 129 -4.56 6.61 8.53
C GLN A 129 -4.27 8.10 8.74
N LEU A 130 -3.02 8.54 8.52
CA LEU A 130 -2.64 9.95 8.69
C LEU A 130 -3.42 10.89 7.78
N LEU A 131 -3.74 10.45 6.56
CA LEU A 131 -4.54 11.22 5.60
C LEU A 131 -5.97 11.43 6.09
N ILE A 132 -6.64 10.36 6.56
CA ILE A 132 -7.99 10.45 7.13
C ILE A 132 -7.99 11.39 8.34
N GLU A 133 -7.02 11.24 9.24
CA GLU A 133 -6.92 12.08 10.42
C GLU A 133 -6.70 13.56 10.07
N GLU A 134 -5.85 13.88 9.09
CA GLU A 134 -5.59 15.26 8.70
C GLU A 134 -6.80 15.91 8.01
N TYR A 135 -7.52 15.17 7.18
CA TYR A 135 -8.79 15.64 6.63
C TYR A 135 -9.80 15.94 7.74
N ASN A 136 -9.98 15.04 8.71
CA ASN A 136 -10.87 15.25 9.84
C ASN A 136 -10.48 16.49 10.67
N ARG A 137 -9.18 16.69 10.93
CA ARG A 137 -8.69 17.89 11.60
C ARG A 137 -9.04 19.17 10.84
N LYS A 138 -8.89 19.19 9.50
CA LYS A 138 -9.24 20.36 8.69
C LYS A 138 -10.74 20.63 8.65
N ILE A 139 -11.57 19.58 8.58
CA ILE A 139 -13.03 19.72 8.64
C ILE A 139 -13.44 20.35 9.99
N GLN A 140 -12.91 19.85 11.10
CA GLN A 140 -13.21 20.39 12.44
C GLN A 140 -12.69 21.82 12.66
N ALA A 141 -11.56 22.18 12.04
CA ALA A 141 -11.00 23.53 12.10
C ALA A 141 -11.75 24.54 11.22
N THR A 142 -12.60 24.08 10.31
CA THR A 142 -13.39 24.97 9.44
C THR A 142 -14.64 25.40 10.18
N PRO A 143 -14.81 26.70 10.55
CA PRO A 143 -15.99 27.14 11.26
C PRO A 143 -17.23 26.97 10.39
N VAL A 144 -18.22 26.25 10.90
CA VAL A 144 -19.55 26.19 10.28
C VAL A 144 -20.18 27.57 10.45
N LYS A 145 -20.32 28.33 9.36
CA LYS A 145 -21.15 29.54 9.38
C LYS A 145 -22.60 29.11 9.64
N ALA A 146 -23.09 29.37 10.85
CA ALA A 146 -24.51 29.33 11.13
C ALA A 146 -25.18 30.43 10.28
N GLN A 147 -26.12 30.01 9.43
CA GLN A 147 -26.99 30.89 8.64
C GLN A 147 -28.07 31.50 9.54
#